data_AF-A0A5U6FBK9-F1
#
_entry.id   AF-A0A5U6FBK9-F1
#
_cell.length_a   1.000
_cell.length_b   1.000
_cell.length_c   1.000
_cell.angle_alpha   90.00
_cell.angle_beta   90.00
_cell.angle_gamma   90.00
#
_symmetry.space_group_name_H-M   'P 1'
#
loop_
_entity.id
_entity.type
_entity.pdbx_description
1 polymer ?
#
loop_
_entity_poly.entity_id
_entity_poly.type
_entity_poly.pdbx_seq_one_letter_code
_entity_poly.pdbx_strand_id
1 'polypeptide(L)'
;MATNNKLDSNVSQIVLKKFLPGFMSDLVLAKTVDRQLLAGEINSSTGDSVSFKRPHQFASVRTPTGDISGQAKNNLISGKATGKVGNYITVAVEYGQLEEAIKLNQLDEILAPVRQRIVTDLETELAKFMMNNGALSLGTPNTPISKWSDVAQTASFLKDLGVKEGENYAVMDPWSAQRLADAQSGLHGNDQLIRSAWEDAQISGNFGGIRALMSNGLASRTQGAFGGTLTVSTTPTVTYDAVKDTYQFSVTLAGATASVTGFLKAGDQIKFTSTYWLQQQTKQALYNGSAPISFTATVLADANSTSGGAVTVTLSGVPIYDTTNPQYNAVSRAVTSGDEVTVVGTAGQTMKPNLFYNKFFCGLGTIPLPKLNSIDSAVATYEGFSIRVHKYSDGDANVQKMRFDLLPAYVCYNPHMGGQFFGNP
;
A
#
# COMPACT_ATOMS: atom_id res chain seq x y z
N MET A 1 71.26 -4.91 22.75
CA MET A 1 70.56 -3.61 22.91
C MET A 1 69.30 -3.66 22.08
N ALA A 2 68.12 -3.47 22.67
CA ALA A 2 66.90 -3.24 21.88
C ALA A 2 67.00 -1.84 21.26
N THR A 3 66.81 -1.74 19.96
CA THR A 3 66.83 -0.47 19.22
C THR A 3 65.58 0.34 19.54
N ASN A 4 65.76 1.51 20.16
CA ASN A 4 64.70 2.45 20.55
C ASN A 4 64.46 3.53 19.46
N ASN A 5 64.12 3.11 18.23
CA ASN A 5 63.79 4.07 17.16
C ASN A 5 62.33 4.54 17.28
N LYS A 6 62.10 5.86 17.22
CA LYS A 6 60.77 6.50 17.17
C LYS A 6 60.62 7.25 15.85
N LEU A 7 59.99 6.61 14.87
CA LEU A 7 59.82 7.11 13.48
C LEU A 7 58.38 7.46 13.14
N ASP A 8 57.47 7.31 14.11
CA ASP A 8 56.06 7.64 14.03
C ASP A 8 55.81 9.12 13.68
N SER A 9 56.72 10.02 14.08
CA SER A 9 56.67 11.44 13.69
C SER A 9 57.13 11.72 12.25
N ASN A 10 57.69 10.73 11.54
CA ASN A 10 58.17 10.87 10.15
C ASN A 10 57.09 10.55 9.10
N VAL A 11 55.92 10.07 9.53
CA VAL A 11 54.81 9.67 8.65
C VAL A 11 53.51 10.32 9.12
N SER A 12 52.54 10.43 8.22
CA SER A 12 51.19 10.91 8.53
C SER A 12 50.15 9.80 8.36
N GLN A 13 49.03 9.93 9.07
CA GLN A 13 47.87 9.07 8.89
C GLN A 13 47.08 9.53 7.66
N ILE A 14 47.26 8.84 6.54
CA ILE A 14 46.56 9.14 5.29
C ILE A 14 45.23 8.37 5.24
N VAL A 15 44.14 9.10 4.97
CA VAL A 15 42.85 8.50 4.60
C VAL A 15 42.74 8.46 3.08
N LEU A 16 42.59 7.26 2.52
CA LEU A 16 42.44 7.10 1.07
C LEU A 16 41.09 7.68 0.61
N LYS A 17 41.10 8.35 -0.55
CA LYS A 17 39.93 8.96 -1.21
C LYS A 17 39.05 7.92 -1.92
N LYS A 18 38.54 6.94 -1.17
CA LYS A 18 37.71 5.84 -1.67
C LYS A 18 36.58 5.56 -0.70
N PHE A 19 35.36 5.45 -1.22
CA PHE A 19 34.18 5.05 -0.46
C PHE A 19 33.98 3.55 -0.56
N LEU A 20 33.60 2.92 0.54
CA LEU A 20 33.15 1.53 0.54
C LEU A 20 31.72 1.44 -0.02
N PRO A 21 31.30 0.30 -0.60
CA PRO A 21 29.92 0.11 -1.04
C PRO A 21 28.92 0.25 0.12
N GLY A 22 27.79 0.92 -0.14
CA GLY A 22 26.66 1.01 0.79
C GLY A 22 25.63 -0.11 0.60
N PHE A 23 24.56 -0.07 1.40
CA PHE A 23 23.38 -0.92 1.22
C PHE A 23 22.33 -0.24 0.34
N MET A 24 21.49 -1.03 -0.35
CA MET A 24 20.41 -0.53 -1.20
C MET A 24 19.11 -1.32 -0.98
N SER A 25 17.97 -0.64 -1.12
CA SER A 25 16.64 -1.24 -1.12
C SER A 25 16.14 -1.40 -2.56
N ASP A 26 15.42 -2.47 -2.82
CA ASP A 26 14.74 -2.70 -4.10
C ASP A 26 13.57 -1.73 -4.27
N LEU A 27 13.19 -1.48 -5.54
CA LEU A 27 12.03 -0.66 -5.92
C LEU A 27 11.11 -1.45 -6.86
N VAL A 28 10.08 -2.09 -6.31
CA VAL A 28 9.16 -2.98 -7.04
C VAL A 28 7.73 -2.43 -7.15
N LEU A 29 7.20 -1.80 -6.09
CA LEU A 29 5.83 -1.30 -6.05
C LEU A 29 5.67 -0.13 -7.01
N ALA A 30 6.62 0.81 -6.95
CA ALA A 30 6.67 1.98 -7.82
C ALA A 30 6.69 1.63 -9.32
N LYS A 31 7.22 0.45 -9.68
CA LYS A 31 7.32 -0.03 -11.07
C LYS A 31 6.08 -0.79 -11.55
N THR A 32 5.21 -1.23 -10.63
CA THR A 32 4.08 -2.14 -10.95
C THR A 32 2.72 -1.48 -10.85
N VAL A 33 2.55 -0.49 -9.95
CA VAL A 33 1.33 0.34 -9.88
C VAL A 33 1.09 1.10 -11.18
N ASP A 34 -0.11 1.64 -11.34
CA ASP A 34 -0.39 2.53 -12.46
C ASP A 34 0.38 3.86 -12.33
N ARG A 35 1.03 4.26 -13.42
CA ARG A 35 1.85 5.48 -13.51
C ARG A 35 1.36 6.41 -14.61
N GLN A 36 0.58 5.91 -15.56
CA GLN A 36 0.25 6.63 -16.78
C GLN A 36 -0.98 7.51 -16.60
N LEU A 37 -1.99 7.02 -15.87
CA LEU A 37 -3.27 7.70 -15.78
C LEU A 37 -3.22 9.00 -14.95
N LEU A 38 -2.25 9.13 -14.04
CA LEU A 38 -2.04 10.33 -13.20
C LEU A 38 -0.91 11.24 -13.72
N ALA A 39 -0.21 10.85 -14.79
CA ALA A 39 0.95 11.57 -15.28
C ALA A 39 0.55 12.91 -15.92
N GLY A 40 1.02 14.04 -15.35
CA GLY A 40 0.77 15.38 -15.90
C GLY A 40 -0.61 15.98 -15.62
N GLU A 41 -1.53 15.19 -15.06
CA GLU A 41 -2.91 15.59 -14.79
C GLU A 41 -3.03 16.62 -13.65
N ILE A 42 -2.14 16.55 -12.65
CA ILE A 42 -2.06 17.55 -11.58
C ILE A 42 -1.03 18.63 -11.98
N ASN A 43 -1.51 19.85 -12.21
CA ASN A 43 -0.73 20.99 -12.67
C ASN A 43 -1.37 22.33 -12.21
N SER A 44 -0.80 23.46 -12.61
CA SER A 44 -1.25 24.79 -12.16
C SER A 44 -2.69 25.15 -12.51
N SER A 45 -3.31 24.46 -13.49
CA SER A 45 -4.71 24.67 -13.88
C SER A 45 -5.69 23.77 -13.12
N THR A 46 -5.22 22.67 -12.53
CA THR A 46 -6.08 21.66 -11.89
C THR A 46 -6.10 21.75 -10.37
N GLY A 47 -5.20 22.52 -9.77
CA GLY A 47 -5.10 22.66 -8.31
C GLY A 47 -4.34 21.50 -7.69
N ASP A 48 -4.79 21.01 -6.54
CA ASP A 48 -4.11 19.97 -5.74
C ASP A 48 -4.65 18.55 -5.97
N SER A 49 -5.65 18.39 -6.84
CA SER A 49 -6.34 17.12 -7.04
C SER A 49 -7.02 17.00 -8.41
N VAL A 50 -7.19 15.77 -8.88
CA VAL A 50 -7.88 15.42 -10.13
C VAL A 50 -8.73 14.16 -9.92
N SER A 51 -9.84 14.02 -10.64
CA SER A 51 -10.78 12.91 -10.46
C SER A 51 -10.99 12.07 -11.72
N PHE A 52 -11.09 10.75 -11.53
CA PHE A 52 -11.41 9.75 -12.55
C PHE A 52 -12.84 9.22 -12.36
N LYS A 53 -13.54 8.92 -13.46
CA LYS A 53 -14.94 8.44 -13.42
C LYS A 53 -15.00 6.96 -13.03
N ARG A 54 -15.95 6.59 -12.16
CA ARG A 54 -16.29 5.18 -11.90
C ARG A 54 -17.19 4.62 -13.01
N PRO A 55 -17.10 3.31 -13.31
CA PRO A 55 -17.97 2.67 -14.29
C PRO A 55 -19.42 2.60 -13.78
N HIS A 56 -20.38 2.76 -14.71
CA HIS A 56 -21.80 2.58 -14.41
C HIS A 56 -22.16 1.08 -14.36
N GLN A 57 -23.14 0.72 -13.52
CA GLN A 57 -23.72 -0.62 -13.44
C GLN A 57 -25.23 -0.56 -13.65
N PHE A 58 -25.83 -1.66 -14.12
CA PHE A 58 -27.26 -1.75 -14.41
C PHE A 58 -27.85 -3.07 -13.90
N ALA A 59 -29.08 -3.01 -13.38
CA ALA A 59 -29.90 -4.18 -13.07
C ALA A 59 -30.89 -4.44 -14.22
N SER A 60 -31.35 -5.69 -14.30
CA SER A 60 -32.44 -6.09 -15.20
C SER A 60 -33.68 -6.45 -14.39
N VAL A 61 -34.86 -6.21 -14.97
CA VAL A 61 -36.15 -6.62 -14.40
C VAL A 61 -36.66 -7.80 -15.21
N ARG A 62 -37.22 -8.81 -14.54
CA ARG A 62 -37.80 -10.00 -15.18
C ARG A 62 -39.31 -9.94 -15.01
N THR A 63 -40.04 -9.81 -16.11
CA THR A 63 -41.51 -9.78 -16.12
C THR A 63 -42.06 -10.80 -17.13
N PRO A 64 -43.24 -11.40 -16.89
CA PRO A 64 -43.82 -12.37 -17.83
C PRO A 64 -44.21 -11.78 -19.19
N THR A 65 -44.65 -10.52 -19.21
CA THR A 65 -45.19 -9.84 -20.40
C THR A 65 -44.26 -8.79 -21.01
N GLY A 66 -43.13 -8.49 -20.37
CA GLY A 66 -42.25 -7.40 -20.78
C GLY A 66 -42.73 -5.99 -20.39
N ASP A 67 -43.90 -5.85 -19.75
CA ASP A 67 -44.38 -4.55 -19.27
C ASP A 67 -43.65 -4.15 -17.98
N ILE A 68 -43.05 -2.94 -18.00
CA ILE A 68 -42.29 -2.34 -16.89
C ILE A 68 -42.87 -0.99 -16.47
N SER A 69 -44.07 -0.62 -16.91
CA SER A 69 -44.72 0.67 -16.61
C SER A 69 -44.87 0.94 -15.10
N GLY A 70 -45.10 -0.11 -14.30
CA GLY A 70 -45.17 -0.03 -12.83
C GLY A 70 -43.85 -0.36 -12.09
N GLN A 71 -42.72 -0.51 -12.79
CA GLN A 71 -41.44 -0.90 -12.20
C GLN A 71 -40.48 0.28 -12.12
N ALA A 72 -39.63 0.30 -11.07
CA ALA A 72 -38.54 1.25 -10.98
C ALA A 72 -37.48 0.94 -12.07
N LYS A 73 -37.02 1.99 -12.77
CA LYS A 73 -35.98 1.91 -13.80
C LYS A 73 -34.61 2.23 -13.20
N ASN A 74 -33.53 1.79 -13.85
CA ASN A 74 -32.18 2.15 -13.45
C ASN A 74 -31.97 3.68 -13.47
N ASN A 75 -31.39 4.22 -12.41
CA ASN A 75 -30.87 5.59 -12.39
C ASN A 75 -29.43 5.66 -12.90
N LEU A 76 -29.02 6.84 -13.38
CA LEU A 76 -27.63 7.12 -13.77
C LEU A 76 -26.93 7.85 -12.63
N ILE A 77 -26.13 7.12 -11.85
CA ILE A 77 -25.41 7.65 -10.69
C ILE A 77 -23.93 7.63 -10.98
N SER A 78 -23.35 8.80 -11.18
CA SER A 78 -21.90 8.97 -11.37
C SER A 78 -21.18 9.03 -10.03
N GLY A 79 -20.08 8.30 -9.92
CA GLY A 79 -19.10 8.42 -8.84
C GLY A 79 -17.71 8.70 -9.39
N LYS A 80 -16.79 9.16 -8.54
CA LYS A 80 -15.40 9.45 -8.94
C LYS A 80 -14.36 8.94 -7.95
N ALA A 81 -13.14 8.69 -8.41
CA ALA A 81 -11.98 8.46 -7.56
C ALA A 81 -11.02 9.65 -7.70
N THR A 82 -10.56 10.23 -6.59
CA THR A 82 -9.75 11.46 -6.62
C THR A 82 -8.30 11.17 -6.26
N GLY A 83 -7.39 11.51 -7.16
CA GLY A 83 -5.95 11.55 -6.87
C GLY A 83 -5.59 12.89 -6.24
N LYS A 84 -4.71 12.86 -5.23
CA LYS A 84 -4.28 14.05 -4.49
C LYS A 84 -2.78 14.12 -4.36
N VAL A 85 -2.25 15.33 -4.29
CA VAL A 85 -0.85 15.56 -3.92
C VAL A 85 -0.59 15.12 -2.48
N GLY A 86 0.53 14.43 -2.27
CA GLY A 86 1.03 14.06 -0.95
C GLY A 86 1.91 15.15 -0.34
N ASN A 87 2.64 14.78 0.70
CA ASN A 87 3.63 15.66 1.32
C ASN A 87 4.95 15.64 0.53
N TYR A 88 5.75 16.68 0.69
CA TYR A 88 7.11 16.71 0.14
C TYR A 88 7.97 15.65 0.82
N ILE A 89 8.77 14.95 0.02
CA ILE A 89 9.90 14.16 0.50
C ILE A 89 11.14 15.03 0.34
N THR A 90 11.72 15.48 1.47
CA THR A 90 12.85 16.39 1.48
C THR A 90 14.02 15.82 2.28
N VAL A 91 15.20 15.80 1.67
CA VAL A 91 16.48 15.61 2.37
C VAL A 91 17.23 16.94 2.33
N ALA A 92 17.58 17.48 3.49
CA ALA A 92 18.29 18.75 3.61
C ALA A 92 19.60 18.58 4.38
N VAL A 93 20.62 19.34 3.97
CA VAL A 93 21.93 19.38 4.61
C VAL A 93 22.41 20.82 4.71
N GLU A 94 23.17 21.12 5.76
CA GLU A 94 23.85 22.40 5.92
C GLU A 94 25.27 22.18 6.47
N TYR A 95 26.18 23.08 6.13
CA TYR A 95 27.57 23.06 6.60
C TYR A 95 28.16 24.46 6.61
N GLY A 96 29.13 24.70 7.50
CA GLY A 96 29.81 25.99 7.61
C GLY A 96 30.86 26.18 6.51
N GLN A 97 31.13 27.44 6.12
CA GLN A 97 32.17 27.74 5.12
C GLN A 97 33.56 27.21 5.52
N LEU A 98 33.89 27.27 6.82
CA LEU A 98 35.16 26.75 7.32
C LEU A 98 35.28 25.23 7.13
N GLU A 99 34.18 24.49 7.27
CA GLU A 99 34.16 23.05 7.08
C GLU A 99 34.38 22.67 5.62
N GLU A 100 33.83 23.44 4.70
CA GLU A 100 34.12 23.27 3.28
C GLU A 100 35.60 23.49 2.99
N ALA A 101 36.20 24.54 3.58
CA ALA A 101 37.59 24.89 3.34
C ALA A 101 38.59 23.82 3.83
N ILE A 102 38.29 23.09 4.91
CA ILE A 102 39.28 22.20 5.55
C ILE A 102 38.82 20.75 5.75
N LYS A 103 37.55 20.40 5.48
CA LYS A 103 36.98 19.07 5.77
C LYS A 103 36.17 18.42 4.65
N LEU A 104 35.60 19.17 3.70
CA LEU A 104 34.66 18.63 2.70
C LEU A 104 35.29 18.36 1.33
N ASN A 105 36.40 17.62 1.29
CA ASN A 105 36.83 17.04 0.02
C ASN A 105 35.85 15.95 -0.42
N GLN A 106 35.60 15.82 -1.74
CA GLN A 106 34.68 14.81 -2.31
C GLN A 106 33.22 14.96 -1.87
N LEU A 107 32.75 16.21 -1.74
CA LEU A 107 31.36 16.50 -1.36
C LEU A 107 30.32 15.86 -2.31
N ASP A 108 30.61 15.79 -3.61
CA ASP A 108 29.71 15.17 -4.60
C ASP A 108 29.50 13.68 -4.33
N GLU A 109 30.55 12.94 -3.98
CA GLU A 109 30.46 11.53 -3.61
C GLU A 109 29.78 11.33 -2.25
N ILE A 110 30.03 12.24 -1.30
CA ILE A 110 29.34 12.25 0.01
C ILE A 110 27.82 12.40 -0.18
N LEU A 111 27.38 13.26 -1.11
CA LEU A 111 25.97 13.54 -1.37
C LEU A 111 25.31 12.53 -2.33
N ALA A 112 26.05 11.62 -2.95
CA ALA A 112 25.47 10.68 -3.91
C ALA A 112 24.28 9.84 -3.38
N PRO A 113 24.29 9.33 -2.13
CA PRO A 113 23.22 8.47 -1.59
C PRO A 113 21.87 9.18 -1.33
N VAL A 114 21.80 10.52 -1.34
CA VAL A 114 20.56 11.24 -1.03
C VAL A 114 19.43 10.90 -1.99
N ARG A 115 19.75 10.59 -3.25
CA ARG A 115 18.78 10.19 -4.28
C ARG A 115 18.14 8.85 -3.94
N GLN A 116 18.94 7.89 -3.44
CA GLN A 116 18.45 6.59 -2.98
C GLN A 116 17.49 6.75 -1.81
N ARG A 117 17.84 7.59 -0.84
CA ARG A 117 16.99 7.86 0.32
C ARG A 117 15.60 8.34 -0.06
N ILE A 118 15.51 9.32 -0.96
CA ILE A 118 14.22 9.88 -1.41
C ILE A 118 13.33 8.82 -2.04
N VAL A 119 13.87 7.96 -2.90
CA VAL A 119 13.06 6.95 -3.60
C VAL A 119 12.69 5.79 -2.67
N THR A 120 13.56 5.41 -1.72
CA THR A 120 13.22 4.44 -0.66
C THR A 120 12.08 4.93 0.23
N ASP A 121 12.08 6.22 0.59
CA ASP A 121 10.99 6.81 1.37
C ASP A 121 9.68 6.83 0.59
N LEU A 122 9.74 7.20 -0.70
CA LEU A 122 8.58 7.19 -1.58
C LEU A 122 7.93 5.80 -1.68
N GLU A 123 8.73 4.74 -1.82
CA GLU A 123 8.18 3.39 -1.91
C GLU A 123 7.64 2.89 -0.56
N THR A 124 8.31 3.23 0.55
CA THR A 124 7.83 2.88 1.89
C THR A 124 6.48 3.55 2.18
N GLU A 125 6.30 4.80 1.77
CA GLU A 125 5.04 5.52 1.88
C GLU A 125 3.96 4.90 0.97
N LEU A 126 4.32 4.52 -0.26
CA LEU A 126 3.43 3.81 -1.17
C LEU A 126 2.96 2.46 -0.58
N ALA A 127 3.85 1.69 0.01
CA ALA A 127 3.50 0.43 0.67
C ALA A 127 2.46 0.65 1.78
N LYS A 128 2.67 1.66 2.64
CA LYS A 128 1.72 2.03 3.70
C LYS A 128 0.38 2.51 3.13
N PHE A 129 0.40 3.30 2.06
CA PHE A 129 -0.81 3.74 1.37
C PHE A 129 -1.62 2.54 0.85
N MET A 130 -0.96 1.57 0.22
CA MET A 130 -1.60 0.34 -0.25
C MET A 130 -2.17 -0.49 0.90
N MET A 131 -1.42 -0.62 2.01
CA MET A 131 -1.86 -1.33 3.22
C MET A 131 -3.11 -0.70 3.84
N ASN A 132 -3.20 0.63 3.89
CA ASN A 132 -4.31 1.35 4.53
C ASN A 132 -5.58 1.40 3.66
N ASN A 133 -5.44 1.31 2.34
CA ASN A 133 -6.58 1.42 1.42
C ASN A 133 -7.12 0.07 0.96
N GLY A 134 -6.28 -0.96 0.81
CA GLY A 134 -6.71 -2.27 0.31
C GLY A 134 -7.65 -2.98 1.28
N ALA A 135 -8.85 -3.32 0.83
CA ALA A 135 -9.88 -3.94 1.68
C ALA A 135 -9.71 -5.45 1.83
N LEU A 136 -9.03 -6.10 0.89
CA LEU A 136 -8.96 -7.56 0.81
C LEU A 136 -7.96 -8.14 1.84
N SER A 137 -8.28 -9.32 2.39
CA SER A 137 -7.44 -10.02 3.36
C SER A 137 -7.50 -11.52 3.09
N LEU A 138 -6.34 -12.19 3.05
CA LEU A 138 -6.23 -13.64 2.89
C LEU A 138 -5.25 -14.24 3.89
N GLY A 139 -5.51 -15.47 4.32
CA GLY A 139 -4.69 -16.17 5.32
C GLY A 139 -4.83 -15.61 6.72
N THR A 140 -3.93 -16.04 7.61
CA THR A 140 -3.91 -15.62 9.02
C THR A 140 -2.62 -14.85 9.32
N PRO A 141 -2.69 -13.62 9.85
CA PRO A 141 -1.50 -12.91 10.30
C PRO A 141 -0.65 -13.74 11.26
N ASN A 142 0.67 -13.62 11.13
CA ASN A 142 1.70 -14.43 11.81
C ASN A 142 1.93 -15.84 11.22
N THR A 143 1.10 -16.31 10.28
CA THR A 143 1.42 -17.53 9.53
C THR A 143 2.27 -17.16 8.30
N PRO A 144 3.51 -17.67 8.20
CA PRO A 144 4.39 -17.36 7.07
C PRO A 144 3.88 -17.99 5.77
N ILE A 145 4.20 -17.36 4.63
CA ILE A 145 4.04 -17.98 3.31
C ILE A 145 5.01 -19.17 3.23
N SER A 146 4.48 -20.37 3.01
CA SER A 146 5.27 -21.60 3.05
C SER A 146 4.98 -22.56 1.90
N LYS A 147 3.80 -22.47 1.28
CA LYS A 147 3.35 -23.40 0.23
C LYS A 147 2.88 -22.66 -1.00
N TRP A 148 2.84 -23.36 -2.14
CA TRP A 148 2.32 -22.82 -3.40
C TRP A 148 0.90 -22.24 -3.27
N SER A 149 0.04 -22.91 -2.51
CA SER A 149 -1.35 -22.50 -2.28
C SER A 149 -1.49 -21.18 -1.54
N ASP A 150 -0.52 -20.82 -0.69
CA ASP A 150 -0.53 -19.55 0.06
C ASP A 150 -0.43 -18.34 -0.88
N VAL A 151 0.23 -18.50 -2.02
CA VAL A 151 0.32 -17.46 -3.05
C VAL A 151 -0.83 -17.59 -4.06
N ALA A 152 -1.12 -18.80 -4.54
CA ALA A 152 -2.11 -19.03 -5.60
C ALA A 152 -3.55 -18.62 -5.21
N GLN A 153 -3.89 -18.65 -3.91
CA GLN A 153 -5.18 -18.16 -3.41
C GLN A 153 -5.45 -16.69 -3.76
N THR A 154 -4.41 -15.86 -3.92
CA THR A 154 -4.56 -14.45 -4.28
C THR A 154 -5.06 -14.28 -5.71
N ALA A 155 -4.55 -15.11 -6.63
CA ALA A 155 -4.92 -15.09 -8.04
C ALA A 155 -6.36 -15.55 -8.25
N SER A 156 -6.74 -16.67 -7.62
CA SER A 156 -8.09 -17.21 -7.72
C SER A 156 -9.12 -16.30 -7.07
N PHE A 157 -8.80 -15.66 -5.94
CA PHE A 157 -9.71 -14.72 -5.28
C PHE A 157 -9.97 -13.47 -6.13
N LEU A 158 -8.93 -12.85 -6.72
CA LEU A 158 -9.12 -11.72 -7.65
C LEU A 158 -9.95 -12.14 -8.88
N LYS A 159 -9.75 -13.37 -9.37
CA LYS A 159 -10.50 -13.91 -10.50
C LYS A 159 -11.97 -14.15 -10.16
N ASP A 160 -12.26 -14.74 -9.00
CA ASP A 160 -13.62 -15.04 -8.53
C ASP A 160 -14.40 -13.76 -8.21
N LEU A 161 -13.72 -12.74 -7.66
CA LEU A 161 -14.29 -11.41 -7.46
C LEU A 161 -14.69 -10.74 -8.79
N GLY A 162 -14.03 -11.10 -9.90
CA GLY A 162 -14.34 -10.66 -11.26
C GLY A 162 -13.34 -9.66 -11.86
N VAL A 163 -12.14 -9.52 -11.28
CA VAL A 163 -11.09 -8.65 -11.84
C VAL A 163 -10.54 -9.28 -13.11
N LYS A 164 -10.59 -8.55 -14.23
CA LYS A 164 -10.20 -9.06 -15.56
C LYS A 164 -9.20 -8.20 -16.33
N GLU A 165 -9.05 -6.93 -15.95
CA GLU A 165 -8.21 -5.97 -16.65
C GLU A 165 -6.88 -5.79 -15.92
N GLY A 166 -5.79 -5.65 -16.68
CA GLY A 166 -4.47 -5.39 -16.13
C GLY A 166 -3.81 -6.59 -15.44
N GLU A 167 -2.55 -6.39 -15.07
CA GLU A 167 -1.74 -7.41 -14.42
C GLU A 167 -2.05 -7.50 -12.92
N ASN A 168 -1.97 -8.72 -12.38
CA ASN A 168 -2.09 -8.98 -10.95
C ASN A 168 -0.70 -9.28 -10.38
N TYR A 169 -0.41 -8.74 -9.21
CA TYR A 169 0.87 -8.86 -8.54
C TYR A 169 0.71 -9.41 -7.12
N ALA A 170 1.65 -10.24 -6.70
CA ALA A 170 1.85 -10.64 -5.32
C ALA A 170 3.29 -10.32 -4.92
N VAL A 171 3.47 -9.42 -3.95
CA VAL A 171 4.77 -8.93 -3.51
C VAL A 171 5.05 -9.46 -2.11
N MET A 172 6.17 -10.15 -1.96
CA MET A 172 6.57 -10.81 -0.73
C MET A 172 8.02 -10.49 -0.32
N ASP A 173 8.35 -10.79 0.93
CA ASP A 173 9.68 -10.59 1.47
C ASP A 173 10.67 -11.68 1.02
N PRO A 174 11.99 -11.45 1.14
CA PRO A 174 13.01 -12.40 0.68
C PRO A 174 12.91 -13.79 1.32
N TRP A 175 12.50 -13.87 2.58
CA TRP A 175 12.38 -15.14 3.29
C TRP A 175 11.20 -15.98 2.79
N SER A 176 10.10 -15.34 2.37
CA SER A 176 8.99 -16.05 1.74
C SER A 176 9.39 -16.58 0.37
N ALA A 177 10.12 -15.79 -0.44
CA ALA A 177 10.64 -16.24 -1.73
C ALA A 177 11.56 -17.46 -1.59
N GLN A 178 12.45 -17.46 -0.59
CA GLN A 178 13.33 -18.60 -0.30
C GLN A 178 12.54 -19.88 0.01
N ARG A 179 11.52 -19.82 0.87
CA ARG A 179 10.69 -21.00 1.22
C ARG A 179 9.95 -21.57 0.00
N LEU A 180 9.54 -20.70 -0.92
CA LEU A 180 8.90 -21.13 -2.15
C LEU A 180 9.90 -21.73 -3.15
N ALA A 181 11.13 -21.21 -3.22
CA ALA A 181 12.19 -21.81 -4.03
C ALA A 181 12.58 -23.20 -3.51
N ASP A 182 12.64 -23.38 -2.19
CA ASP A 182 12.82 -24.70 -1.55
C ASP A 182 11.73 -25.68 -1.99
N ALA A 183 10.46 -25.28 -1.91
CA ALA A 183 9.34 -26.09 -2.41
C ALA A 183 9.42 -26.38 -3.93
N GLN A 184 9.92 -25.44 -4.73
CA GLN A 184 10.10 -25.62 -6.17
C GLN A 184 11.24 -26.61 -6.51
N SER A 185 12.28 -26.68 -5.68
CA SER A 185 13.40 -27.61 -5.85
C SER A 185 13.00 -29.08 -5.68
N GLY A 186 11.96 -29.33 -4.88
CA GLY A 186 11.39 -30.67 -4.66
C GLY A 186 10.42 -31.14 -5.75
N LEU A 187 10.23 -30.38 -6.83
CA LEU A 187 9.34 -30.78 -7.93
C LEU A 187 9.90 -32.00 -8.69
N HIS A 188 9.01 -32.76 -9.32
CA HIS A 188 9.37 -33.84 -10.22
C HIS A 188 8.87 -33.51 -11.64
N GLY A 189 9.78 -33.49 -12.62
CA GLY A 189 9.42 -33.46 -14.05
C GLY A 189 9.64 -32.14 -14.81
N ASN A 190 10.25 -31.12 -14.20
CA ASN A 190 10.71 -29.94 -14.94
C ASN A 190 12.10 -29.49 -14.47
N ASP A 191 13.14 -30.04 -15.12
CA ASP A 191 14.54 -29.81 -14.76
C ASP A 191 14.94 -28.34 -14.81
N GLN A 192 14.34 -27.53 -15.69
CA GLN A 192 14.67 -26.12 -15.81
C GLN A 192 14.20 -25.31 -14.59
N LEU A 193 12.96 -25.54 -14.12
CA LEU A 193 12.42 -24.88 -12.93
C LEU A 193 13.15 -25.34 -11.65
N ILE A 194 13.50 -26.61 -11.57
CA ILE A 194 14.27 -27.16 -10.45
C ILE A 194 15.66 -26.54 -10.44
N ARG A 195 16.33 -26.45 -11.60
CA ARG A 195 17.66 -25.88 -11.72
C ARG A 195 17.69 -24.40 -11.33
N SER A 196 16.74 -23.57 -11.78
CA SER A 196 16.70 -22.15 -11.38
C SER A 196 16.44 -21.96 -9.88
N ALA A 197 15.62 -22.82 -9.28
CA ALA A 197 15.41 -22.81 -7.83
C ALA A 197 16.65 -23.27 -7.07
N TRP A 198 17.36 -24.28 -7.57
CA TRP A 198 18.53 -24.86 -6.92
C TRP A 198 19.79 -23.98 -7.05
N GLU A 199 20.02 -23.40 -8.22
CA GLU A 199 21.21 -22.59 -8.51
C GLU A 199 21.05 -21.12 -8.07
N ASP A 200 19.90 -20.51 -8.38
CA ASP A 200 19.68 -19.06 -8.20
C ASP A 200 18.72 -18.72 -7.05
N ALA A 201 18.10 -19.72 -6.40
CA ALA A 201 17.03 -19.53 -5.41
C ALA A 201 15.84 -18.69 -5.94
N GLN A 202 15.51 -18.83 -7.22
CA GLN A 202 14.47 -18.04 -7.90
C GLN A 202 13.20 -18.86 -8.19
N ILE A 203 12.05 -18.30 -7.81
CA ILE A 203 10.72 -18.82 -8.17
C ILE A 203 10.35 -18.42 -9.60
N SER A 204 9.44 -19.17 -10.22
CA SER A 204 8.83 -18.77 -11.50
C SER A 204 8.20 -17.37 -11.42
N GLY A 205 8.45 -16.51 -12.41
CA GLY A 205 7.88 -15.16 -12.47
C GLY A 205 6.34 -15.13 -12.56
N ASN A 206 5.73 -16.17 -13.13
CA ASN A 206 4.30 -16.44 -12.98
C ASN A 206 4.12 -17.61 -12.01
N PHE A 207 3.65 -17.32 -10.80
CA PHE A 207 3.55 -18.29 -9.71
C PHE A 207 2.10 -18.37 -9.25
N GLY A 208 1.45 -19.52 -9.49
CA GLY A 208 0.04 -19.70 -9.10
C GLY A 208 -0.95 -18.83 -9.88
N GLY A 209 -0.59 -18.36 -11.08
CA GLY A 209 -1.45 -17.53 -11.93
C GLY A 209 -1.37 -16.02 -11.64
N ILE A 210 -0.36 -15.59 -10.88
CA ILE A 210 -0.10 -14.18 -10.56
C ILE A 210 1.40 -13.86 -10.71
N ARG A 211 1.74 -12.59 -10.97
CA ARG A 211 3.14 -12.15 -11.03
C ARG A 211 3.70 -12.02 -9.61
N ALA A 212 4.52 -12.97 -9.20
CA ALA A 212 5.17 -12.97 -7.90
C ALA A 212 6.46 -12.14 -7.95
N LEU A 213 6.64 -11.24 -6.98
CA LEU A 213 7.80 -10.37 -6.88
C LEU A 213 8.36 -10.42 -5.45
N MET A 214 9.69 -10.35 -5.35
CA MET A 214 10.40 -10.25 -4.09
C MET A 214 10.80 -8.79 -3.85
N SER A 215 10.68 -8.32 -2.60
CA SER A 215 11.20 -7.00 -2.21
C SER A 215 11.58 -6.95 -0.74
N ASN A 216 12.70 -6.30 -0.45
CA ASN A 216 13.12 -5.94 0.90
C ASN A 216 12.51 -4.61 1.41
N GLY A 217 11.80 -3.87 0.54
CA GLY A 217 11.21 -2.55 0.79
C GLY A 217 9.77 -2.57 1.33
N LEU A 218 9.19 -3.74 1.62
CA LEU A 218 7.87 -3.83 2.24
C LEU A 218 7.85 -3.23 3.66
N ALA A 219 6.78 -2.50 3.97
CA ALA A 219 6.60 -1.83 5.25
C ALA A 219 6.05 -2.78 6.34
N SER A 220 6.47 -2.58 7.58
CA SER A 220 5.86 -3.22 8.75
C SER A 220 4.73 -2.37 9.33
N ARG A 221 3.85 -3.02 10.08
CA ARG A 221 2.85 -2.37 10.95
C ARG A 221 2.71 -3.11 12.27
N THR A 222 2.24 -2.40 13.29
CA THR A 222 1.91 -2.95 14.61
C THR A 222 0.41 -2.83 14.81
N GLN A 223 -0.23 -3.92 15.20
CA GLN A 223 -1.67 -3.95 15.46
C GLN A 223 -2.04 -3.14 16.70
N GLY A 224 -3.27 -2.65 16.76
CA GLY A 224 -3.81 -2.01 17.95
C GLY A 224 -3.92 -2.95 19.15
N ALA A 225 -4.12 -2.37 20.35
CA ALA A 225 -4.30 -3.12 21.60
C ALA A 225 -5.77 -3.54 21.79
N PHE A 226 -6.38 -4.11 20.74
CA PHE A 226 -7.79 -4.46 20.75
C PHE A 226 -8.11 -5.65 21.67
N GLY A 227 -9.34 -5.69 22.16
CA GLY A 227 -9.87 -6.76 23.01
C GLY A 227 -11.38 -6.61 23.21
N GLY A 228 -12.00 -7.62 23.82
CA GLY A 228 -13.46 -7.70 23.99
C GLY A 228 -14.18 -8.36 22.81
N THR A 229 -15.50 -8.47 22.92
CA THR A 229 -16.38 -9.03 21.87
C THR A 229 -17.06 -7.89 21.15
N LEU A 230 -16.63 -7.63 19.91
CA LEU A 230 -17.03 -6.45 19.18
C LEU A 230 -18.32 -6.66 18.38
N THR A 231 -19.22 -5.69 18.48
CA THR A 231 -20.43 -5.64 17.65
C THR A 231 -20.63 -4.25 17.07
N VAL A 232 -21.38 -4.16 15.98
CA VAL A 232 -21.78 -2.88 15.40
C VAL A 232 -22.79 -2.19 16.33
N SER A 233 -22.47 -1.00 16.83
CA SER A 233 -23.31 -0.27 17.78
C SER A 233 -24.51 0.42 17.13
N THR A 234 -24.40 0.79 15.85
CA THR A 234 -25.46 1.48 15.10
C THR A 234 -25.33 1.12 13.64
N THR A 235 -26.46 0.83 12.99
CA THR A 235 -26.52 0.51 11.55
C THR A 235 -25.88 1.63 10.72
N PRO A 236 -24.77 1.37 10.01
CA PRO A 236 -24.14 2.38 9.17
C PRO A 236 -24.94 2.61 7.88
N THR A 237 -24.95 3.84 7.38
CA THR A 237 -25.58 4.18 6.08
C THR A 237 -24.60 3.91 4.94
N VAL A 238 -24.72 2.75 4.28
CA VAL A 238 -23.81 2.31 3.20
C VAL A 238 -24.57 2.08 1.88
N THR A 239 -25.27 3.13 1.42
CA THR A 239 -25.85 3.17 0.06
C THR A 239 -24.80 3.63 -0.95
N TYR A 240 -25.02 3.38 -2.25
CA TYR A 240 -24.06 3.82 -3.27
C TYR A 240 -23.92 5.35 -3.27
N ASP A 241 -25.02 6.09 -3.09
CA ASP A 241 -24.99 7.55 -3.06
C ASP A 241 -24.11 8.14 -1.97
N ALA A 242 -24.07 7.49 -0.80
CA ALA A 242 -23.26 7.93 0.35
C ALA A 242 -21.76 7.73 0.13
N VAL A 243 -21.37 6.70 -0.63
CA VAL A 243 -19.97 6.25 -0.71
C VAL A 243 -19.35 6.28 -2.11
N LYS A 244 -20.09 6.64 -3.16
CA LYS A 244 -19.64 6.59 -4.57
C LYS A 244 -18.32 7.32 -4.86
N ASP A 245 -18.00 8.36 -4.10
CA ASP A 245 -16.80 9.18 -4.30
C ASP A 245 -15.62 8.79 -3.40
N THR A 246 -15.90 8.39 -2.16
CA THR A 246 -14.85 8.05 -1.18
C THR A 246 -14.52 6.57 -1.16
N TYR A 247 -15.53 5.70 -1.34
CA TYR A 247 -15.46 4.27 -1.06
C TYR A 247 -15.00 3.97 0.38
N GLN A 248 -15.39 4.86 1.30
CA GLN A 248 -15.09 4.81 2.72
C GLN A 248 -16.38 5.01 3.51
N PHE A 249 -16.47 4.41 4.69
CA PHE A 249 -17.59 4.60 5.60
C PHE A 249 -17.12 4.60 7.05
N SER A 250 -17.85 5.31 7.91
CA SER A 250 -17.62 5.29 9.36
C SER A 250 -18.57 4.31 10.03
N VAL A 251 -18.04 3.55 10.99
CA VAL A 251 -18.81 2.63 11.82
C VAL A 251 -18.45 2.85 13.28
N THR A 252 -19.43 2.71 14.17
CA THR A 252 -19.19 2.69 15.61
C THR A 252 -19.36 1.28 16.12
N LEU A 253 -18.33 0.78 16.81
CA LEU A 253 -18.29 -0.53 17.44
C LEU A 253 -18.56 -0.39 18.94
N ALA A 254 -19.19 -1.40 19.52
CA ALA A 254 -19.38 -1.56 20.95
C ALA A 254 -18.68 -2.84 21.44
N GLY A 255 -18.55 -2.98 22.76
CA GLY A 255 -17.96 -4.18 23.38
C GLY A 255 -16.43 -4.20 23.41
N ALA A 256 -15.77 -3.06 23.12
CA ALA A 256 -14.33 -2.91 23.24
C ALA A 256 -13.91 -2.77 24.71
N THR A 257 -12.67 -3.16 25.03
CA THR A 257 -12.02 -2.77 26.28
C THR A 257 -12.04 -1.25 26.44
N ALA A 258 -12.52 -0.74 27.57
CA ALA A 258 -12.69 0.70 27.79
C ALA A 258 -11.37 1.46 27.92
N SER A 259 -11.36 2.71 27.45
CA SER A 259 -10.26 3.70 27.61
C SER A 259 -8.89 3.24 27.10
N VAL A 260 -8.83 2.63 25.92
CA VAL A 260 -7.60 2.16 25.29
C VAL A 260 -7.21 3.10 24.14
N THR A 261 -6.06 3.75 24.29
CA THR A 261 -5.42 4.53 23.22
C THR A 261 -4.81 3.59 22.18
N GLY A 262 -5.07 3.83 20.89
CA GLY A 262 -4.63 2.96 19.81
C GLY A 262 -5.27 1.57 19.88
N PHE A 263 -6.58 1.53 20.21
CA PHE A 263 -7.36 0.29 20.24
C PHE A 263 -7.34 -0.40 18.87
N LEU A 264 -7.58 0.39 17.80
CA LEU A 264 -7.32 0.00 16.41
C LEU A 264 -6.25 0.93 15.84
N LYS A 265 -5.40 0.39 14.97
CA LYS A 265 -4.38 1.16 14.25
C LYS A 265 -4.60 1.13 12.74
N ALA A 266 -4.07 2.12 12.04
CA ALA A 266 -4.12 2.15 10.57
C ALA A 266 -3.56 0.85 9.97
N GLY A 267 -4.30 0.27 9.03
CA GLY A 267 -3.98 -1.00 8.38
C GLY A 267 -4.48 -2.26 9.10
N ASP A 268 -5.06 -2.15 10.29
CA ASP A 268 -5.82 -3.25 10.91
C ASP A 268 -7.05 -3.57 10.04
N GLN A 269 -7.41 -4.85 9.91
CA GLN A 269 -8.53 -5.30 9.08
C GLN A 269 -9.68 -5.82 9.95
N ILE A 270 -10.89 -5.33 9.70
CA ILE A 270 -12.11 -5.72 10.40
C ILE A 270 -12.94 -6.61 9.50
N LYS A 271 -13.20 -7.83 9.96
CA LYS A 271 -14.05 -8.82 9.31
C LYS A 271 -15.47 -8.77 9.87
N PHE A 272 -16.45 -8.63 8.98
CA PHE A 272 -17.87 -8.65 9.31
C PHE A 272 -18.42 -10.06 9.11
N THR A 273 -18.59 -10.80 10.21
CA THR A 273 -18.69 -12.27 10.20
C THR A 273 -19.80 -12.80 9.30
N SER A 274 -21.01 -12.23 9.41
CA SER A 274 -22.21 -12.72 8.71
C SER A 274 -22.52 -11.99 7.39
N THR A 275 -21.61 -11.13 6.91
CA THR A 275 -21.79 -10.36 5.67
C THR A 275 -20.75 -10.82 4.67
N TYR A 276 -21.16 -11.31 3.50
CA TYR A 276 -20.26 -11.98 2.57
C TYR A 276 -20.01 -11.15 1.32
N TRP A 277 -18.81 -11.27 0.74
CA TRP A 277 -18.49 -10.71 -0.56
C TRP A 277 -19.39 -11.31 -1.65
N LEU A 278 -19.76 -10.49 -2.62
CA LEU A 278 -20.37 -10.93 -3.87
C LEU A 278 -19.35 -10.92 -5.01
N GLN A 279 -19.53 -11.80 -5.99
CA GLN A 279 -18.92 -11.60 -7.30
C GLN A 279 -19.55 -10.35 -7.93
N GLN A 280 -18.70 -9.40 -8.33
CA GLN A 280 -19.14 -8.03 -8.61
C GLN A 280 -20.06 -7.90 -9.83
N GLN A 281 -20.05 -8.88 -10.73
CA GLN A 281 -20.90 -8.91 -11.92
C GLN A 281 -22.15 -9.78 -11.75
N THR A 282 -22.02 -10.99 -11.20
CA THR A 282 -23.12 -11.98 -11.08
C THR A 282 -23.96 -11.77 -9.82
N LYS A 283 -23.43 -11.03 -8.84
CA LYS A 283 -24.04 -10.73 -7.55
C LYS A 283 -24.33 -11.97 -6.69
N GLN A 284 -23.64 -13.07 -6.94
CA GLN A 284 -23.69 -14.28 -6.12
C GLN A 284 -22.62 -14.23 -5.03
N ALA A 285 -22.90 -14.82 -3.86
CA ALA A 285 -21.95 -14.88 -2.76
C ALA A 285 -20.71 -15.70 -3.13
N LEU A 286 -19.52 -15.20 -2.79
CA LEU A 286 -18.27 -15.93 -3.00
C LEU A 286 -18.16 -17.07 -1.99
N TYR A 287 -17.73 -18.24 -2.47
CA TYR A 287 -17.60 -19.45 -1.68
C TYR A 287 -16.31 -20.19 -2.05
N ASN A 288 -15.40 -20.35 -1.08
CA ASN A 288 -14.06 -20.90 -1.33
C ASN A 288 -13.98 -22.44 -1.26
N GLY A 289 -15.12 -23.13 -1.18
CA GLY A 289 -15.21 -24.57 -0.98
C GLY A 289 -15.49 -24.99 0.47
N SER A 290 -15.07 -24.19 1.45
CA SER A 290 -15.25 -24.45 2.88
C SER A 290 -16.34 -23.57 3.52
N ALA A 291 -16.29 -22.27 3.22
CA ALA A 291 -17.25 -21.31 3.76
C ALA A 291 -17.46 -20.14 2.79
N PRO A 292 -18.59 -19.40 2.92
CA PRO A 292 -18.72 -18.10 2.29
C PRO A 292 -17.60 -17.16 2.75
N ILE A 293 -17.09 -16.33 1.85
CA ILE A 293 -15.99 -15.41 2.17
C ILE A 293 -16.57 -14.13 2.77
N SER A 294 -16.39 -13.93 4.08
CA SER A 294 -16.83 -12.72 4.80
C SER A 294 -16.17 -11.46 4.26
N PHE A 295 -16.95 -10.38 4.25
CA PHE A 295 -16.50 -9.03 3.93
C PHE A 295 -15.48 -8.55 4.95
N THR A 296 -14.47 -7.85 4.45
CA THR A 296 -13.42 -7.23 5.26
C THR A 296 -13.19 -5.79 4.79
N ALA A 297 -12.86 -4.91 5.73
CA ALA A 297 -12.52 -3.52 5.47
C ALA A 297 -11.33 -3.11 6.33
N THR A 298 -10.63 -2.05 5.93
CA THR A 298 -9.33 -1.68 6.53
C THR A 298 -9.41 -0.35 7.25
N VAL A 299 -8.83 -0.27 8.45
CA VAL A 299 -8.77 0.94 9.28
C VAL A 299 -7.87 1.99 8.61
N LEU A 300 -8.42 3.20 8.38
CA LEU A 300 -7.69 4.29 7.72
C LEU A 300 -6.79 5.10 8.65
N ALA A 301 -7.20 5.22 9.92
CA ALA A 301 -6.49 5.99 10.94
C ALA A 301 -6.68 5.35 12.32
N ASP A 302 -5.73 5.58 13.21
CA ASP A 302 -5.77 5.07 14.59
C ASP A 302 -7.06 5.52 15.31
N ALA A 303 -7.68 4.59 16.04
CA ALA A 303 -8.92 4.83 16.77
C ALA A 303 -8.79 4.35 18.22
N ASN A 304 -9.28 5.17 19.14
CA ASN A 304 -9.27 4.90 20.58
C ASN A 304 -10.64 4.37 21.02
N SER A 305 -10.67 3.56 22.08
CA SER A 305 -11.93 3.23 22.75
C SER A 305 -12.26 4.27 23.83
N THR A 306 -13.54 4.59 23.95
CA THR A 306 -14.09 5.47 24.99
C THR A 306 -14.19 4.76 26.34
N SER A 307 -14.52 5.49 27.41
CA SER A 307 -14.79 4.91 28.73
C SER A 307 -15.94 3.91 28.75
N GLY A 308 -16.90 4.03 27.82
CA GLY A 308 -18.00 3.10 27.64
C GLY A 308 -17.68 1.91 26.73
N GLY A 309 -16.43 1.77 26.26
CA GLY A 309 -16.05 0.67 25.34
C GLY A 309 -16.60 0.82 23.92
N ALA A 310 -16.96 2.05 23.51
CA ALA A 310 -17.30 2.35 22.13
C ALA A 310 -16.09 2.84 21.33
N VAL A 311 -15.99 2.46 20.06
CA VAL A 311 -14.91 2.85 19.13
C VAL A 311 -15.54 3.33 17.81
N THR A 312 -15.33 4.58 17.44
CA THR A 312 -15.73 5.08 16.11
C THR A 312 -14.52 5.07 15.18
N VAL A 313 -14.66 4.41 14.03
CA VAL A 313 -13.56 4.21 13.09
C VAL A 313 -14.03 4.40 11.65
N THR A 314 -13.18 5.00 10.82
CA THR A 314 -13.40 5.11 9.37
C THR A 314 -12.65 4.00 8.65
N LEU A 315 -13.35 3.31 7.76
CA LEU A 315 -12.87 2.12 7.07
C LEU A 315 -12.79 2.35 5.56
N SER A 316 -11.74 1.81 4.94
CA SER A 316 -11.58 1.68 3.49
C SER A 316 -12.17 0.37 3.00
N GLY A 317 -12.93 0.44 1.91
CA GLY A 317 -13.74 -0.66 1.41
C GLY A 317 -15.12 -0.67 2.06
N VAL A 318 -16.15 -0.71 1.24
CA VAL A 318 -17.54 -0.48 1.66
C VAL A 318 -18.43 -1.71 1.45
N PRO A 319 -19.23 -2.12 2.46
CA PRO A 319 -20.21 -3.19 2.32
C PRO A 319 -21.51 -2.63 1.72
N ILE A 320 -21.46 -2.22 0.45
CA ILE A 320 -22.60 -1.55 -0.22
C ILE A 320 -23.79 -2.50 -0.29
N TYR A 321 -24.91 -2.08 0.29
CA TYR A 321 -26.21 -2.71 0.16
C TYR A 321 -27.29 -1.63 0.04
N ASP A 322 -27.83 -1.47 -1.16
CA ASP A 322 -28.78 -0.43 -1.54
C ASP A 322 -30.02 -1.09 -2.17
N THR A 323 -31.19 -0.88 -1.55
CA THR A 323 -32.44 -1.44 -2.06
C THR A 323 -33.02 -0.65 -3.23
N THR A 324 -32.64 0.63 -3.38
CA THR A 324 -33.08 1.50 -4.48
C THR A 324 -32.16 1.35 -5.69
N ASN A 325 -30.86 1.15 -5.46
CA ASN A 325 -29.86 0.92 -6.52
C ASN A 325 -29.14 -0.43 -6.36
N PRO A 326 -29.86 -1.57 -6.39
CA PRO A 326 -29.30 -2.89 -6.09
C PRO A 326 -28.20 -3.33 -7.08
N GLN A 327 -28.12 -2.70 -8.25
CA GLN A 327 -27.03 -2.94 -9.21
C GLN A 327 -25.63 -2.72 -8.62
N TYR A 328 -25.48 -1.85 -7.60
CA TYR A 328 -24.19 -1.56 -6.97
C TYR A 328 -23.88 -2.40 -5.73
N ASN A 329 -24.74 -3.35 -5.35
CA ASN A 329 -24.51 -4.18 -4.18
C ASN A 329 -23.19 -4.94 -4.30
N ALA A 330 -22.39 -4.86 -3.23
CA ALA A 330 -21.08 -5.48 -3.12
C ALA A 330 -21.06 -6.65 -2.13
N VAL A 331 -22.08 -6.71 -1.25
CA VAL A 331 -22.21 -7.71 -0.18
C VAL A 331 -23.60 -8.35 -0.16
N SER A 332 -23.70 -9.52 0.47
CA SER A 332 -24.91 -10.35 0.52
C SER A 332 -26.07 -9.74 1.31
N ARG A 333 -25.80 -8.88 2.30
CA ARG A 333 -26.80 -8.25 3.16
C ARG A 333 -26.29 -6.92 3.71
N ALA A 334 -27.21 -6.06 4.15
CA ALA A 334 -26.85 -4.85 4.89
C ALA A 334 -26.21 -5.20 6.24
N VAL A 335 -25.17 -4.45 6.62
CA VAL A 335 -24.63 -4.46 7.97
C VAL A 335 -25.61 -3.77 8.91
N THR A 336 -25.95 -4.41 10.02
CA THR A 336 -26.95 -3.93 10.99
C THR A 336 -26.37 -3.80 12.40
N SER A 337 -27.01 -2.97 13.23
CA SER A 337 -26.71 -2.92 14.67
C SER A 337 -26.80 -4.31 15.29
N GLY A 338 -25.81 -4.67 16.12
CA GLY A 338 -25.68 -5.98 16.75
C GLY A 338 -24.87 -7.00 15.95
N ASP A 339 -24.53 -6.72 14.69
CA ASP A 339 -23.70 -7.63 13.88
C ASP A 339 -22.32 -7.81 14.53
N GLU A 340 -21.87 -9.06 14.62
CA GLU A 340 -20.55 -9.41 15.15
C GLU A 340 -19.44 -9.02 14.17
N VAL A 341 -18.38 -8.41 14.71
CA VAL A 341 -17.16 -8.11 13.97
C VAL A 341 -15.94 -8.64 14.71
N THR A 342 -14.91 -8.99 13.95
CA THR A 342 -13.62 -9.46 14.49
C THR A 342 -12.48 -8.71 13.83
N VAL A 343 -11.45 -8.38 14.61
CA VAL A 343 -10.20 -7.83 14.06
C VAL A 343 -9.32 -8.99 13.61
N VAL A 344 -8.82 -8.93 12.38
CA VAL A 344 -7.96 -9.96 11.81
C VAL A 344 -6.57 -9.88 12.46
N GLY A 345 -6.09 -11.01 13.00
CA GLY A 345 -4.79 -11.12 13.66
C GLY A 345 -4.87 -11.04 15.19
N THR A 346 -3.77 -10.64 15.82
CA THR A 346 -3.60 -10.63 17.28
C THR A 346 -3.22 -9.24 17.75
N ALA A 347 -3.73 -8.82 18.92
CA ALA A 347 -3.49 -7.50 19.49
C ALA A 347 -2.00 -7.25 19.76
N GLY A 348 -1.53 -6.02 19.50
CA GLY A 348 -0.15 -5.59 19.76
C GLY A 348 0.94 -6.23 18.91
N GLN A 349 0.62 -7.20 18.06
CA GLN A 349 1.64 -7.89 17.24
C GLN A 349 2.17 -6.98 16.13
N THR A 350 3.47 -7.12 15.86
CA THR A 350 4.16 -6.44 14.75
C THR A 350 4.46 -7.43 13.65
N MET A 351 4.16 -7.05 12.41
CA MET A 351 4.33 -7.91 11.24
C MET A 351 4.69 -7.10 9.99
N LYS A 352 5.17 -7.78 8.95
CA LYS A 352 5.31 -7.26 7.59
C LYS A 352 4.31 -7.97 6.67
N PRO A 353 3.16 -7.34 6.36
CA PRO A 353 2.19 -7.95 5.44
C PRO A 353 2.75 -8.06 4.03
N ASN A 354 2.48 -9.19 3.36
CA ASN A 354 2.66 -9.30 1.92
C ASN A 354 1.49 -8.61 1.22
N LEU A 355 1.72 -8.02 0.05
CA LEU A 355 0.71 -7.26 -0.68
C LEU A 355 0.32 -7.99 -1.96
N PHE A 356 -0.98 -8.11 -2.21
CA PHE A 356 -1.49 -8.55 -3.50
C PHE A 356 -2.48 -7.55 -4.06
N TYR A 357 -2.41 -7.30 -5.35
CA TYR A 357 -3.20 -6.24 -5.98
C TYR A 357 -3.24 -6.38 -7.49
N ASN A 358 -4.27 -5.80 -8.09
CA ASN A 358 -4.33 -5.53 -9.52
C ASN A 358 -3.66 -4.18 -9.84
N LYS A 359 -3.10 -4.02 -11.05
CA LYS A 359 -2.49 -2.77 -11.53
C LYS A 359 -3.36 -1.52 -11.30
N PHE A 360 -4.67 -1.65 -11.45
CA PHE A 360 -5.63 -0.55 -11.30
C PHE A 360 -6.19 -0.40 -9.88
N PHE A 361 -5.54 -0.98 -8.87
CA PHE A 361 -5.85 -0.72 -7.46
C PHE A 361 -5.43 0.70 -7.05
N CYS A 362 -4.16 1.05 -7.33
CA CYS A 362 -3.56 2.34 -6.98
C CYS A 362 -2.76 2.92 -8.14
N GLY A 363 -2.63 4.25 -8.12
CA GLY A 363 -1.78 5.00 -9.02
C GLY A 363 -0.80 5.91 -8.27
N LEU A 364 0.36 6.14 -8.88
CA LEU A 364 1.40 7.03 -8.38
C LEU A 364 1.77 8.05 -9.47
N GLY A 365 1.70 9.34 -9.14
CA GLY A 365 2.18 10.45 -9.95
C GLY A 365 3.29 11.21 -9.24
N THR A 366 4.01 12.07 -9.96
CA THR A 366 4.96 13.02 -9.38
C THR A 366 4.82 14.37 -10.06
N ILE A 367 4.77 15.44 -9.27
CA ILE A 367 4.58 16.80 -9.78
C ILE A 367 5.95 17.44 -10.05
N PRO A 368 6.21 17.95 -11.26
CA PRO A 368 7.45 18.66 -11.54
C PRO A 368 7.46 20.00 -10.77
N LEU A 369 8.46 20.19 -9.91
CA LEU A 369 8.58 21.38 -9.07
C LEU A 369 9.26 22.54 -9.82
N PRO A 370 8.72 23.78 -9.76
CA PRO A 370 9.33 24.92 -10.44
C PRO A 370 10.66 25.33 -9.78
N LYS A 371 11.49 26.07 -10.52
CA LYS A 371 12.70 26.70 -9.98
C LYS A 371 12.31 27.84 -9.02
N LEU A 372 13.04 28.00 -7.91
CA LEU A 372 12.88 29.17 -7.04
C LEU A 372 13.64 30.37 -7.62
N ASN A 373 13.13 31.58 -7.37
CA ASN A 373 13.75 32.81 -7.83
C ASN A 373 15.12 33.02 -7.17
N SER A 374 16.11 33.44 -7.95
CA SER A 374 17.46 33.81 -7.48
C SER A 374 18.22 32.71 -6.71
N ILE A 375 17.80 31.45 -6.83
CA ILE A 375 18.46 30.30 -6.20
C ILE A 375 19.01 29.38 -7.30
N ASP A 376 20.20 28.84 -7.09
CA ASP A 376 20.79 27.89 -8.02
C ASP A 376 20.12 26.52 -7.87
N SER A 377 19.72 25.96 -9.01
CA SER A 377 18.96 24.71 -9.04
C SER A 377 19.44 23.81 -10.15
N ALA A 378 19.37 22.52 -9.87
CA ALA A 378 19.47 21.48 -10.89
C ALA A 378 18.37 20.43 -10.64
N VAL A 379 18.09 19.65 -11.68
CA VAL A 379 17.18 18.52 -11.59
C VAL A 379 17.89 17.29 -12.11
N ALA A 380 17.79 16.18 -11.40
CA ALA A 380 18.40 14.92 -11.78
C ALA A 380 17.36 13.79 -11.66
N THR A 381 17.33 12.93 -12.67
CA THR A 381 16.45 11.76 -12.68
C THR A 381 17.17 10.56 -12.06
N TYR A 382 16.50 9.86 -11.16
CA TYR A 382 16.96 8.58 -10.61
C TYR A 382 15.77 7.60 -10.56
N GLU A 383 15.93 6.39 -11.10
CA GLU A 383 14.88 5.35 -11.17
C GLU A 383 13.55 5.84 -11.78
N GLY A 384 13.62 6.80 -12.72
CA GLY A 384 12.44 7.40 -13.37
C GLY A 384 11.73 8.48 -12.55
N PHE A 385 12.31 8.92 -11.44
CA PHE A 385 11.82 10.03 -10.62
C PHE A 385 12.71 11.25 -10.74
N SER A 386 12.09 12.41 -11.00
CA SER A 386 12.77 13.69 -11.16
C SER A 386 12.93 14.37 -9.79
N ILE A 387 14.17 14.55 -9.33
CA ILE A 387 14.49 15.14 -8.04
C ILE A 387 15.17 16.49 -8.25
N ARG A 388 14.61 17.54 -7.65
CA ARG A 388 15.17 18.90 -7.71
C ARG A 388 16.12 19.13 -6.55
N VAL A 389 17.27 19.75 -6.81
CA VAL A 389 18.17 20.30 -5.80
C VAL A 389 18.16 21.82 -5.86
N HIS A 390 18.13 22.46 -4.69
CA HIS A 390 18.41 23.90 -4.51
C HIS A 390 19.65 24.07 -3.65
N LYS A 391 20.57 24.95 -4.08
CA LYS A 391 21.76 25.34 -3.33
C LYS A 391 21.64 26.82 -2.98
N TYR A 392 21.75 27.14 -1.69
CA TYR A 392 21.61 28.49 -1.16
C TYR A 392 22.48 28.66 0.09
N SER A 393 22.59 29.88 0.58
CA SER A 393 23.43 30.20 1.73
C SER A 393 22.78 31.26 2.61
N ASP A 394 23.28 31.33 3.84
CA ASP A 394 23.00 32.40 4.79
C ASP A 394 24.28 33.21 4.96
N GLY A 395 24.27 34.45 4.49
CA GLY A 395 25.44 35.33 4.51
C GLY A 395 25.81 35.82 5.90
N ASP A 396 24.84 35.93 6.81
CA ASP A 396 25.07 36.41 8.17
C ASP A 396 25.64 35.28 9.04
N ALA A 397 25.08 34.07 8.91
CA ALA A 397 25.55 32.90 9.65
C ALA A 397 26.79 32.23 9.02
N ASN A 398 27.15 32.61 7.78
CA ASN A 398 28.21 32.00 6.99
C ASN A 398 28.03 30.48 6.77
N VAL A 399 26.78 30.08 6.45
CA VAL A 399 26.34 28.67 6.28
C VAL A 399 25.89 28.42 4.84
N GLN A 400 26.28 27.28 4.28
CA GLN A 400 25.74 26.77 3.01
C GLN A 400 24.67 25.71 3.27
N LYS A 401 23.64 25.69 2.42
CA LYS A 401 22.44 24.86 2.56
C LYS A 401 22.10 24.21 1.22
N MET A 402 21.76 22.92 1.26
CA MET A 402 21.20 22.21 0.12
C MET A 402 19.94 21.46 0.51
N ARG A 403 18.96 21.41 -0.40
CA ARG A 403 17.75 20.60 -0.24
C ARG A 403 17.42 19.85 -1.51
N PHE A 404 17.01 18.59 -1.35
CA PHE A 404 16.58 17.68 -2.42
C PHE A 404 15.10 17.37 -2.20
N ASP A 405 14.25 17.70 -3.17
CA ASP A 405 12.79 17.60 -3.02
C ASP A 405 12.16 16.72 -4.10
N LEU A 406 11.14 15.96 -3.70
CA LEU A 406 10.20 15.25 -4.58
C LEU A 406 8.77 15.41 -4.05
N LEU A 407 7.80 15.61 -4.94
CA LEU A 407 6.38 15.72 -4.58
C LEU A 407 5.56 14.60 -5.24
N PRO A 408 5.17 13.54 -4.49
CA PRO A 408 4.33 12.46 -4.99
C PRO A 408 2.84 12.86 -5.03
N ALA A 409 2.08 12.19 -5.87
CA ALA A 409 0.62 12.17 -5.84
C ALA A 409 0.12 10.73 -5.81
N TYR A 410 -0.90 10.46 -5.02
CA TYR A 410 -1.45 9.13 -4.82
C TYR A 410 -2.93 9.09 -5.17
N VAL A 411 -3.37 7.94 -5.70
CA VAL A 411 -4.78 7.65 -5.95
C VAL A 411 -5.06 6.19 -5.62
N CYS A 412 -6.18 5.94 -4.93
CA CYS A 412 -6.78 4.60 -4.85
C CYS A 412 -8.03 4.61 -5.74
N TYR A 413 -7.99 3.86 -6.84
CA TYR A 413 -9.11 3.83 -7.79
C TYR A 413 -10.24 2.96 -7.25
N ASN A 414 -9.91 1.77 -6.71
CA ASN A 414 -10.89 0.87 -6.13
C ASN A 414 -10.27 0.04 -4.99
N PRO A 415 -10.67 0.26 -3.71
CA PRO A 415 -10.10 -0.46 -2.58
C PRO A 415 -10.40 -1.97 -2.58
N HIS A 416 -11.37 -2.42 -3.39
CA HIS A 416 -11.71 -3.84 -3.55
C HIS A 416 -10.81 -4.59 -4.55
N MET A 417 -9.73 -3.97 -5.05
CA MET A 417 -8.80 -4.59 -6.02
C MET A 417 -7.40 -4.90 -5.45
N GLY A 418 -7.23 -4.78 -4.14
CA GLY A 418 -5.96 -5.07 -3.47
C GLY A 418 -6.10 -5.28 -1.97
N GLY A 419 -5.06 -5.85 -1.37
CA GLY A 419 -5.08 -6.22 0.03
C GLY A 419 -3.80 -6.86 0.55
N GLN A 420 -3.91 -7.41 1.75
CA GLN A 420 -2.83 -8.07 2.49
C GLN A 420 -3.03 -9.59 2.45
N PHE A 421 -1.95 -10.37 2.36
CA PHE A 421 -2.03 -11.84 2.40
C PHE A 421 -0.95 -12.50 3.25
N PHE A 422 -1.33 -13.64 3.84
CA PHE A 422 -0.52 -14.46 4.74
C PHE A 422 -0.72 -15.95 4.42
N GLY A 423 0.08 -16.81 5.06
CA GLY A 423 -0.10 -18.26 4.92
C GLY A 423 -1.38 -18.74 5.58
N ASN A 424 -1.83 -19.93 5.17
CA ASN A 424 -2.87 -20.67 5.88
C ASN A 424 -2.22 -21.73 6.79
N PRO A 425 -2.62 -21.82 8.08
CA PRO A 425 -2.02 -22.75 9.04
C PRO A 425 -2.23 -24.23 8.68
#